data_AF-I7KWY3-F1
#
_entry.id   AF-I7KWY3-F1
#
_cell.length_a   1.000
_cell.length_b   1.000
_cell.length_c   1.000
_cell.angle_alpha   90.00
_cell.angle_beta   90.00
_cell.angle_gamma   90.00
#
_symmetry.space_group_name_H-M   'P 1'
#
loop_
_entity.id
_entity.type
_entity.pdbx_description
1 polymer ?
#
loop_
_entity_poly.entity_id
_entity_poly.type
_entity_poly.pdbx_seq_one_letter_code
_entity_poly.pdbx_strand_id
1 'polypeptide(L)'
;MLLDKPQIVWENEDAEKFFTELSELFELNDRYEKIKHKTELLLDITEIFSSLTQSKRGAKLEWMVIILFLIDILLSVLEKLLF
;
A
#
# COMPACT_ATOMS: atom_id res chain seq x y z
N MET A 1 0.82 23.31 -7.20
CA MET A 1 1.17 22.39 -6.10
C MET A 1 1.74 23.23 -4.96
N LEU A 2 1.77 22.73 -3.71
CA LEU A 2 2.16 23.54 -2.54
C LEU A 2 3.59 24.11 -2.63
N LEU A 3 4.47 23.46 -3.39
CA LEU A 3 5.86 23.88 -3.63
C LEU A 3 6.03 24.70 -4.93
N ASP A 4 4.99 24.80 -5.76
CA ASP A 4 5.08 25.56 -7.00
C ASP A 4 4.96 27.04 -6.69
N LYS A 5 5.79 27.84 -7.37
CA LYS A 5 5.72 29.29 -7.32
C LYS A 5 4.30 29.78 -7.72
N PRO A 6 3.62 30.59 -6.89
CA PRO A 6 2.27 31.08 -7.19
C PRO A 6 2.31 32.11 -8.33
N GLN A 7 1.23 32.23 -9.12
CA GLN A 7 1.25 33.04 -10.34
C GLN A 7 1.67 34.51 -10.13
N ILE A 8 1.34 35.09 -8.97
CA ILE A 8 1.66 36.48 -8.62
C ILE A 8 3.16 36.80 -8.63
N VAL A 9 4.03 35.79 -8.45
CA VAL A 9 5.49 36.00 -8.47
C VAL A 9 6.02 36.35 -9.87
N TRP A 10 5.27 36.06 -10.93
CA TRP A 10 5.65 36.43 -12.29
C TRP A 10 5.38 37.91 -12.60
N GLU A 11 4.54 38.56 -11.79
CA GLU A 11 4.16 39.97 -11.94
C GLU A 11 4.81 40.87 -10.87
N ASN A 12 5.30 40.29 -9.77
CA ASN A 12 5.80 41.02 -8.61
C ASN A 12 7.03 40.34 -7.99
N GLU A 13 8.17 41.03 -8.04
CA GLU A 13 9.47 40.57 -7.50
C GLU A 13 9.47 40.49 -5.95
N ASP A 14 8.76 41.37 -5.26
CA ASP A 14 8.61 41.30 -3.79
C ASP A 14 7.86 40.03 -3.37
N ALA A 15 6.89 39.59 -4.19
CA ALA A 15 6.17 38.35 -3.95
C ALA A 15 7.07 37.11 -4.16
N GLU A 16 7.99 37.15 -5.13
CA GLU A 16 8.98 36.08 -5.32
C GLU A 16 9.92 35.97 -4.11
N LYS A 17 10.41 37.12 -3.63
CA LYS A 17 11.29 37.17 -2.46
C LYS A 17 10.60 36.65 -1.21
N PHE A 18 9.36 37.11 -0.96
CA PHE A 18 8.56 36.65 0.17
C PHE A 18 8.26 35.14 0.12
N PHE A 19 7.89 34.62 -1.05
CA PHE A 19 7.68 33.18 -1.23
C PHE A 19 8.95 32.37 -0.96
N THR A 20 10.11 32.86 -1.43
CA THR A 20 11.40 32.20 -1.24
C THR A 20 11.80 32.18 0.23
N GLU A 21 11.72 33.33 0.91
CA GLU A 21 12.01 33.45 2.34
C GLU A 21 11.10 32.54 3.19
N LEU A 22 9.80 32.50 2.89
CA LEU A 22 8.88 31.61 3.59
C LEU A 22 9.15 30.13 3.30
N SER A 23 9.43 29.78 2.05
CA SER A 23 9.70 28.40 1.66
C SER A 23 10.95 27.85 2.33
N GLU A 24 11.96 28.70 2.52
CA GLU A 24 13.18 28.39 3.25
C GLU A 24 12.94 28.35 4.76
N LEU A 25 12.26 29.35 5.33
CA LEU A 25 11.92 29.42 6.76
C LEU A 25 11.14 28.19 7.24
N PHE A 26 10.22 27.71 6.41
CA PHE A 26 9.39 26.53 6.72
C PHE A 26 9.98 25.21 6.21
N GLU A 27 11.16 25.24 5.58
CA GLU A 27 11.84 24.08 5.00
C GLU A 27 10.89 23.23 4.13
N LEU A 28 10.06 23.88 3.31
CA LEU A 28 8.94 23.21 2.63
C LEU A 28 9.41 22.05 1.75
N ASN A 29 10.55 22.22 1.07
CA ASN A 29 11.19 21.17 0.27
C ASN A 29 11.57 19.95 1.11
N ASP A 30 12.31 20.15 2.20
CA ASP A 30 12.79 19.05 3.06
C ASP A 30 11.64 18.30 3.73
N ARG A 31 10.60 19.04 4.19
CA ARG A 31 9.43 18.43 4.81
C ARG A 31 8.61 17.64 3.80
N TYR A 32 8.47 18.18 2.58
CA TYR A 32 7.80 17.48 1.50
C TYR A 32 8.54 16.19 1.13
N GLU A 33 9.86 16.25 0.96
CA GLU A 33 10.66 15.07 0.61
C GLU A 33 10.59 14.00 1.72
N LYS A 34 10.64 14.40 3.00
CA LYS A 34 10.44 13.48 4.13
C LYS A 34 9.07 12.80 4.10
N ILE A 35 8.00 13.54 3.80
CA ILE A 35 6.64 12.98 3.72
C ILE A 35 6.50 12.06 2.52
N LYS A 36 7.05 12.48 1.38
CA LYS A 36 7.06 11.71 0.14
C LYS A 36 7.77 10.37 0.33
N HIS A 37 8.98 10.37 0.87
CA HIS A 37 9.70 9.14 1.20
C HIS A 37 8.95 8.22 2.16
N LYS A 38 8.32 8.77 3.21
CA LYS A 38 7.48 7.95 4.11
C LYS A 38 6.30 7.32 3.37
N THR A 39 5.70 8.07 2.44
CA THR A 39 4.58 7.59 1.63
C THR A 39 5.02 6.51 0.64
N GLU A 40 6.17 6.69 -0.01
CA GLU A 40 6.77 5.69 -0.90
C GLU A 40 7.07 4.40 -0.13
N LEU A 41 7.67 4.48 1.05
CA LEU A 41 7.90 3.31 1.91
C LEU A 41 6.59 2.59 2.28
N LEU A 42 5.52 3.32 2.60
CA LEU A 42 4.21 2.71 2.87
C LEU A 42 3.61 2.04 1.64
N LEU A 43 3.82 2.62 0.46
CA LEU A 43 3.36 2.05 -0.81
C LEU A 43 4.10 0.74 -1.11
N ASP A 44 5.43 0.73 -0.99
CA ASP A 44 6.27 -0.46 -1.18
C ASP A 44 5.86 -1.59 -0.21
N ILE A 45 5.66 -1.25 1.07
CA ILE A 45 5.17 -2.21 2.06
C ILE A 45 3.80 -2.75 1.62
N THR A 46 2.88 -1.89 1.20
CA THR A 46 1.54 -2.32 0.76
C THR A 46 1.61 -3.25 -0.46
N GLU A 47 2.50 -2.99 -1.40
CA GLU A 47 2.74 -3.86 -2.55
C GLU A 47 3.28 -5.23 -2.14
N ILE A 48 4.24 -5.27 -1.21
CA ILE A 48 4.74 -6.52 -0.63
C ILE A 48 3.61 -7.26 0.10
N PHE A 49 2.79 -6.59 0.91
CA PHE A 49 1.66 -7.22 1.59
C PHE A 49 0.59 -7.73 0.61
N SER A 50 0.35 -7.00 -0.48
CA SER A 50 -0.57 -7.41 -1.55
C SER A 50 -0.08 -8.69 -2.24
N SER A 51 1.20 -8.75 -2.62
CA SER A 51 1.81 -9.94 -3.23
C SER A 51 1.83 -11.15 -2.28
N LEU A 52 2.11 -10.95 -1.00
CA LEU A 52 1.99 -11.98 0.04
C LEU A 52 0.55 -12.48 0.20
N THR A 53 -0.43 -11.58 0.14
CA THR A 53 -1.86 -11.92 0.25
C THR A 53 -2.33 -12.71 -0.97
N GLN A 54 -1.83 -12.37 -2.16
CA GLN A 54 -2.13 -13.12 -3.38
C GLN A 54 -1.60 -14.56 -3.30
N SER A 55 -0.41 -14.78 -2.74
CA SER A 55 0.14 -16.13 -2.52
C SER A 55 -0.70 -16.95 -1.52
N LYS A 56 -1.29 -16.31 -0.51
CA LYS A 56 -2.16 -16.97 0.49
C LYS A 56 -3.52 -17.42 -0.08
N ARG A 57 -4.00 -16.83 -1.18
CA ARG A 57 -5.27 -17.23 -1.79
C ARG A 57 -5.20 -18.64 -2.40
N GLY A 58 -4.07 -19.00 -3.01
CA GLY A 58 -3.87 -20.35 -3.56
C GLY A 58 -3.90 -21.43 -2.48
N ALA A 59 -3.17 -21.22 -1.37
CA ALA A 59 -3.14 -22.17 -0.25
C ALA A 59 -4.54 -22.40 0.38
N LYS A 60 -5.38 -21.36 0.47
CA LYS A 60 -6.75 -21.51 0.99
C LYS A 60 -7.62 -22.42 0.11
N LEU A 61 -7.47 -22.34 -1.22
CA LEU A 61 -8.21 -23.19 -2.15
C LEU A 61 -7.74 -24.64 -2.07
N GLU A 62 -6.42 -24.85 -1.97
CA GLU A 62 -5.85 -26.19 -1.80
C GLU A 62 -6.36 -26.87 -0.53
N TRP A 63 -6.36 -26.17 0.60
CA TRP A 63 -6.92 -26.68 1.85
C TRP A 63 -8.41 -27.03 1.75
N MET A 64 -9.21 -26.25 1.00
CA MET A 64 -10.62 -26.55 0.78
C MET A 64 -10.81 -27.89 0.04
N VAL A 65 -10.01 -28.14 -1.01
CA VAL A 65 -10.05 -29.40 -1.77
C VAL A 65 -9.59 -30.58 -0.91
N ILE A 66 -8.52 -30.42 -0.13
CA ILE A 66 -8.02 -31.47 0.77
C ILE A 66 -9.09 -31.85 1.81
N ILE A 67 -9.77 -30.87 2.41
CA ILE A 67 -10.84 -31.10 3.39
C ILE A 67 -12.02 -31.82 2.75
N LEU A 68 -12.42 -31.44 1.53
CA LEU A 68 -13.48 -32.12 0.79
C LEU A 68 -13.15 -33.60 0.56
N PHE A 69 -11.93 -33.91 0.09
CA PHE A 69 -11.50 -35.30 -0.07
C PHE A 69 -11.44 -36.07 1.25
N LEU A 70 -11.00 -35.43 2.34
CA LEU A 70 -11.01 -36.06 3.67
C LEU A 70 -12.42 -36.43 4.11
N ILE A 71 -13.39 -35.55 3.90
CA ILE A 71 -14.80 -35.82 4.21
C ILE A 71 -15.32 -36.99 3.38
N ASP A 72 -15.06 -37.02 2.06
CA ASP A 72 -15.49 -38.11 1.18
C ASP A 72 -14.92 -39.47 1.62
N ILE A 73 -13.63 -39.51 1.98
CA ILE A 73 -12.98 -40.73 2.47
C ILE A 73 -13.61 -41.17 3.80
N LEU A 74 -13.85 -40.24 4.74
CA LEU A 74 -14.48 -40.56 6.02
C LEU A 74 -15.89 -41.11 5.84
N LEU A 75 -16.71 -40.49 4.97
CA LEU A 75 -18.05 -40.98 4.66
C LEU A 75 -17.99 -42.38 4.03
N SER A 76 -17.09 -42.60 3.07
CA SER A 76 -16.92 -43.91 2.42
C SER A 76 -16.50 -45.02 3.40
N VAL A 77 -15.62 -44.69 4.36
CA VAL A 77 -15.17 -45.63 5.40
C VAL A 77 -16.29 -45.89 6.41
N LEU A 78 -17.03 -44.86 6.80
CA LEU A 78 -18.18 -45.01 7.71
C LEU A 78 -19.26 -45.88 7.07
N GLU A 79 -19.59 -45.65 5.79
CA GLU A 79 -20.55 -46.47 5.05
C GLU A 79 -20.14 -47.95 5.06
N LYS A 80 -18.88 -48.26 4.74
CA LYS A 80 -18.36 -49.64 4.73
C LYS A 80 -18.24 -50.30 6.11
N LEU A 81 -18.19 -49.52 7.19
CA LEU A 81 -18.09 -50.05 8.56
C LEU A 81 -19.46 -50.24 9.20
N LEU A 82 -20.44 -49.44 8.79
CA LEU A 82 -21.78 -49.39 9.37
C LEU A 82 -22.79 -50.24 8.58
N PHE A 83 -22.56 -50.45 7.28
CA PHE A 83 -23.25 -51.39 6.39
C PHE A 83 -22.33 -52.53 5.97
#